data_AF-A0A6A4I5F8-F1
#
_entry.id   AF-A0A6A4I5F8-F1
#
_cell.length_a   1.000
_cell.length_b   1.000
_cell.length_c   1.000
_cell.angle_alpha   90.00
_cell.angle_beta   90.00
_cell.angle_gamma   90.00
#
_symmetry.space_group_name_H-M   'P 1'
#
loop_
_entity.id
_entity.type
_entity.pdbx_description
1 polymer ?
#
loop_
_entity_poly.entity_id
_entity_poly.type
_entity_poly.pdbx_seq_one_letter_code
_entity_poly.pdbx_strand_id
1 'polypeptide(L)'
;MARTSLRIQDENNQSAVSANIDGLNSVNRKRTTREEEPGDLSSSEENEDQAAKPDKPASKKKKKMPQQFRKVKGRFGLLERLAKDAPVEIFLEIFTHLDPGDLLRLARTSKELRNMLMSKSSESIWRATRSNVEGIPPLPDDLSEPQYAHLLFSQYCDLCLKGTPASPFWDLRARCCGRCIPELRTTNNQVLNSLNVDPRLKPLLLRFMYFKGNVFRTGPASYHTSSVARKYQTEFAALQGHDEQEAWLQQIKNVREKALEHRQLCYKWANSRYSVRTNELKAIRNQRKADILDRLEEFGWREEAELMINRRGTDPFSKHKLVNQGKKLTDRVWNNMKTELVQMLSKSKRDRGEQT
;
A
#
# COMPACT_ATOMS: atom_id res chain seq x y z
N MET A 1 25.79 -15.62 -12.59
CA MET A 1 26.44 -14.62 -11.72
C MET A 1 25.37 -14.01 -10.81
N ALA A 2 25.42 -14.28 -9.49
CA ALA A 2 24.43 -13.76 -8.55
C ALA A 2 24.98 -12.51 -7.85
N ARG A 3 24.16 -11.46 -7.70
CA ARG A 3 24.47 -10.31 -6.83
C ARG A 3 23.74 -10.50 -5.50
N THR A 4 24.50 -10.87 -4.47
CA THR A 4 24.02 -11.12 -3.12
C THR A 4 23.48 -9.85 -2.47
N SER A 5 22.53 -9.99 -1.54
CA SER A 5 22.00 -8.87 -0.75
C SER A 5 23.09 -8.20 0.09
N LEU A 6 23.08 -6.86 0.15
CA LEU A 6 24.02 -6.00 0.90
C LEU A 6 23.82 -6.08 2.43
N ARG A 7 23.85 -7.27 3.02
CA ARG A 7 23.46 -7.52 4.43
C ARG A 7 24.46 -8.35 5.23
N ILE A 8 25.69 -8.53 4.74
CA ILE A 8 26.67 -9.49 5.29
C ILE A 8 28.06 -8.86 5.54
N GLN A 9 28.30 -7.59 5.19
CA GLN A 9 29.64 -6.98 5.29
C GLN A 9 29.87 -6.06 6.52
N ASP A 10 28.85 -5.78 7.34
CA ASP A 10 28.96 -4.81 8.44
C ASP A 10 29.22 -5.44 9.84
N GLU A 11 29.24 -6.76 9.99
CA GLU A 11 29.41 -7.42 11.31
C GLU A 11 30.86 -7.37 11.84
N ASN A 12 31.85 -7.14 10.97
CA ASN A 12 33.28 -7.30 11.29
C ASN A 12 33.98 -6.02 11.82
N ASN A 13 33.24 -5.00 12.29
CA ASN A 13 33.86 -3.76 12.79
C ASN A 13 33.09 -3.06 13.94
N GLN A 14 32.49 -3.83 14.87
CA GLN A 14 31.87 -3.27 16.10
C GLN A 14 32.56 -3.73 17.40
N SER A 15 33.73 -4.36 17.31
CA SER A 15 34.53 -4.88 18.44
C SER A 15 35.29 -3.78 19.23
N ALA A 16 34.72 -2.58 19.40
CA ALA A 16 35.47 -1.42 19.91
C ALA A 16 34.68 -0.36 20.73
N VAL A 17 33.40 -0.58 21.08
CA VAL A 17 32.66 0.33 21.99
C VAL A 17 31.81 -0.45 23.00
N SER A 18 32.42 -0.84 24.12
CA SER A 18 31.74 -1.52 25.23
C SER A 18 32.19 -0.99 26.59
N ALA A 19 31.65 0.17 26.99
CA ALA A 19 31.75 0.69 28.35
C ALA A 19 30.58 1.64 28.64
N ASN A 20 30.03 1.55 29.86
CA ASN A 20 29.12 2.50 30.51
C ASN A 20 27.81 2.84 29.77
N ILE A 21 26.69 2.26 30.22
CA ILE A 21 25.82 2.91 31.22
C ILE A 21 24.87 1.84 31.80
N ASP A 22 25.02 1.54 33.08
CA ASP A 22 23.98 0.93 33.91
C ASP A 22 23.04 2.02 34.43
N GLY A 23 21.74 1.71 34.56
CA GLY A 23 20.81 2.64 35.23
C GLY A 23 19.34 2.53 34.84
N LEU A 24 18.60 1.70 35.57
CA LEU A 24 17.20 1.93 35.97
C LEU A 24 16.19 2.42 34.91
N ASN A 25 15.30 1.51 34.49
CA ASN A 25 13.95 1.53 35.07
C ASN A 25 13.16 0.25 34.75
N SER A 26 12.56 -0.36 35.77
CA SER A 26 11.71 -1.55 35.65
C SER A 26 10.23 -1.16 35.74
N VAL A 27 9.46 -1.42 34.66
CA VAL A 27 8.00 -1.38 34.71
C VAL A 27 7.45 -2.71 34.21
N ASN A 28 6.98 -3.52 35.16
CA ASN A 28 6.37 -4.82 34.94
C ASN A 28 4.99 -4.66 34.26
N ARG A 29 4.73 -5.38 33.17
CA ARG A 29 3.37 -5.47 32.61
C ARG A 29 3.00 -6.92 32.28
N LYS A 30 2.19 -7.51 33.18
CA LYS A 30 1.71 -8.89 33.10
C LYS A 30 0.94 -9.17 31.79
N ARG A 31 1.16 -10.37 31.27
CA ARG A 31 0.36 -11.03 30.23
C ARG A 31 -0.94 -11.54 30.88
N THR A 32 -2.09 -11.07 30.41
CA THR A 32 -3.40 -11.61 30.82
C THR A 32 -4.07 -12.31 29.65
N THR A 33 -4.31 -13.61 29.82
CA THR A 33 -5.37 -14.32 29.11
C THR A 33 -6.74 -13.77 29.56
N ARG A 34 -7.77 -14.02 28.75
CA ARG A 34 -9.17 -13.85 29.18
C ARG A 34 -9.95 -15.02 28.62
N GLU A 35 -10.48 -15.84 29.52
CA GLU A 35 -11.32 -17.00 29.19
C GLU A 35 -12.76 -16.57 28.89
N GLU A 36 -13.50 -17.52 28.30
CA GLU A 36 -14.94 -17.46 28.09
C GLU A 36 -15.64 -17.99 29.35
N GLU A 37 -16.77 -17.40 29.73
CA GLU A 37 -17.74 -17.96 30.69
C GLU A 37 -19.16 -17.56 30.20
N PRO A 38 -20.21 -18.37 30.48
CA PRO A 38 -21.47 -18.30 29.74
C PRO A 38 -22.55 -17.45 30.41
N GLY A 39 -23.68 -17.31 29.72
CA GLY A 39 -24.97 -16.91 30.30
C GLY A 39 -26.05 -17.89 29.86
N ASP A 40 -26.68 -18.55 30.83
CA ASP A 40 -27.80 -19.48 30.64
C ASP A 40 -29.09 -18.85 31.22
N LEU A 41 -30.25 -19.27 30.70
CA LEU A 41 -31.56 -19.35 31.39
C LEU A 41 -32.68 -19.76 30.41
N SER A 42 -33.05 -21.05 30.50
CA SER A 42 -34.42 -21.62 30.55
C SER A 42 -35.58 -20.60 30.70
N SER A 43 -36.80 -20.74 30.15
CA SER A 43 -37.46 -21.72 29.24
C SER A 43 -38.85 -21.11 28.83
N SER A 44 -39.93 -21.75 28.33
CA SER A 44 -40.38 -23.15 28.15
C SER A 44 -41.38 -23.29 26.96
N GLU A 45 -41.86 -24.52 26.72
CA GLU A 45 -43.26 -24.97 26.49
C GLU A 45 -44.34 -24.02 25.89
N GLU A 46 -45.31 -24.49 25.08
CA GLU A 46 -45.49 -25.77 24.34
C GLU A 46 -46.62 -25.61 23.29
N ASN A 47 -46.66 -26.50 22.29
CA ASN A 47 -47.88 -27.14 21.74
C ASN A 47 -47.49 -28.08 20.57
N GLU A 48 -48.08 -29.28 20.55
CA GLU A 48 -47.97 -30.22 19.43
C GLU A 48 -49.08 -30.01 18.39
N ASP A 49 -48.85 -30.43 17.14
CA ASP A 49 -49.91 -31.04 16.35
C ASP A 49 -49.34 -32.01 15.28
N GLN A 50 -50.09 -33.05 14.92
CA GLN A 50 -49.55 -34.22 14.18
C GLN A 50 -50.18 -34.41 12.79
N ALA A 51 -49.35 -34.48 11.72
CA ALA A 51 -49.82 -34.96 10.42
C ALA A 51 -48.73 -35.61 9.52
N ALA A 52 -49.06 -36.80 9.00
CA ALA A 52 -48.65 -37.46 7.75
C ALA A 52 -47.17 -37.40 7.23
N LYS A 53 -46.62 -38.60 6.95
CA LYS A 53 -45.47 -38.80 6.04
C LYS A 53 -45.94 -39.12 4.61
N PRO A 54 -45.12 -38.80 3.61
CA PRO A 54 -44.93 -39.72 2.47
C PRO A 54 -43.44 -40.05 2.20
N ASP A 55 -43.20 -40.96 1.26
CA ASP A 55 -41.96 -41.75 1.16
C ASP A 55 -40.73 -41.07 0.53
N LYS A 56 -39.55 -41.68 0.77
CA LYS A 56 -38.24 -41.27 0.25
C LYS A 56 -37.72 -42.24 -0.81
N PRO A 57 -37.44 -41.81 -2.06
CA PRO A 57 -36.64 -42.59 -2.99
C PRO A 57 -35.16 -42.62 -2.57
N ALA A 58 -34.44 -43.68 -2.96
CA ALA A 58 -33.11 -44.00 -2.43
C ALA A 58 -32.00 -42.99 -2.80
N SER A 59 -31.33 -42.45 -1.79
CA SER A 59 -30.23 -41.49 -1.96
C SER A 59 -28.89 -42.17 -2.31
N LYS A 60 -28.31 -41.81 -3.46
CA LYS A 60 -26.99 -42.30 -3.90
C LYS A 60 -25.91 -41.96 -2.86
N LYS A 61 -25.14 -42.98 -2.41
CA LYS A 61 -24.07 -42.84 -1.39
C LYS A 61 -23.01 -41.79 -1.80
N LYS A 62 -23.15 -40.55 -1.35
CA LYS A 62 -22.11 -39.51 -1.49
C LYS A 62 -20.86 -39.95 -0.73
N LYS A 63 -19.71 -40.06 -1.42
CA LYS A 63 -18.41 -40.33 -0.79
C LYS A 63 -18.12 -39.22 0.24
N LYS A 64 -17.91 -39.59 1.52
CA LYS A 64 -17.60 -38.62 2.59
C LYS A 64 -16.25 -37.94 2.31
N MET A 65 -16.17 -36.62 2.51
CA MET A 65 -14.92 -35.88 2.37
C MET A 65 -13.85 -36.39 3.37
N PRO A 66 -12.57 -36.51 2.94
CA PRO A 66 -11.45 -36.76 3.84
C PRO A 66 -11.39 -35.76 5.00
N GLN A 67 -10.93 -36.21 6.18
CA GLN A 67 -11.02 -35.41 7.41
C GLN A 67 -10.28 -34.07 7.29
N GLN A 68 -9.14 -34.03 6.61
CA GLN A 68 -8.31 -32.83 6.43
C GLN A 68 -9.05 -31.66 5.74
N PHE A 69 -10.12 -31.91 4.99
CA PHE A 69 -10.89 -30.88 4.29
C PHE A 69 -12.15 -30.41 5.04
N ARG A 70 -12.50 -31.02 6.19
CA ARG A 70 -13.74 -30.70 6.92
C ARG A 70 -13.80 -29.26 7.44
N LYS A 71 -12.66 -28.59 7.64
CA LYS A 71 -12.58 -27.20 8.10
C LYS A 71 -12.63 -26.16 6.97
N VAL A 72 -12.68 -26.57 5.70
CA VAL A 72 -12.52 -25.68 4.54
C VAL A 72 -13.85 -25.49 3.81
N LYS A 73 -14.46 -24.29 3.93
CA LYS A 73 -15.67 -23.92 3.19
C LYS A 73 -15.32 -23.44 1.77
N GLY A 74 -15.99 -23.97 0.75
CA GLY A 74 -15.88 -23.51 -0.65
C GLY A 74 -15.18 -24.50 -1.59
N ARG A 75 -14.91 -24.07 -2.83
CA ARG A 75 -14.31 -24.89 -3.92
C ARG A 75 -12.81 -25.22 -3.71
N PHE A 76 -12.26 -25.17 -2.50
CA PHE A 76 -10.81 -25.29 -2.26
C PHE A 76 -10.20 -26.61 -2.76
N GLY A 77 -10.91 -27.74 -2.67
CA GLY A 77 -10.47 -29.01 -3.23
C GLY A 77 -10.35 -29.04 -4.77
N LEU A 78 -10.87 -28.02 -5.47
CA LEU A 78 -10.62 -27.82 -6.91
C LEU A 78 -9.29 -27.08 -7.15
N LEU A 79 -8.96 -26.08 -6.33
CA LEU A 79 -7.69 -25.35 -6.41
C LEU A 79 -6.51 -26.23 -6.01
N GLU A 80 -6.66 -27.08 -4.99
CA GLU A 80 -5.63 -28.04 -4.60
C GLU A 80 -5.40 -29.11 -5.67
N ARG A 81 -6.47 -29.58 -6.32
CA ARG A 81 -6.37 -30.49 -7.48
C ARG A 81 -5.66 -29.81 -8.65
N LEU A 82 -6.09 -28.61 -9.03
CA LEU A 82 -5.40 -27.82 -10.06
C LEU A 82 -3.89 -27.69 -9.73
N ALA A 83 -3.54 -27.36 -8.48
CA ALA A 83 -2.16 -27.22 -8.01
C ALA A 83 -1.35 -28.52 -7.90
N LYS A 84 -1.95 -29.69 -8.14
CA LYS A 84 -1.30 -31.01 -8.17
C LYS A 84 -1.32 -31.66 -9.54
N ASP A 85 -2.40 -31.42 -10.29
CA ASP A 85 -2.77 -32.14 -11.51
C ASP A 85 -2.47 -31.32 -12.78
N ALA A 86 -2.25 -30.00 -12.69
CA ALA A 86 -1.96 -29.13 -13.83
C ALA A 86 -0.46 -28.81 -13.99
N PRO A 87 0.06 -28.71 -15.24
CA PRO A 87 1.45 -28.29 -15.51
C PRO A 87 1.78 -26.89 -14.98
N VAL A 88 3.06 -26.64 -14.68
CA VAL A 88 3.54 -25.36 -14.14
C VAL A 88 3.27 -24.21 -15.12
N GLU A 89 3.35 -24.50 -16.41
CA GLU A 89 3.12 -23.59 -17.53
C GLU A 89 1.73 -22.94 -17.48
N ILE A 90 0.71 -23.69 -17.05
CA ILE A 90 -0.66 -23.17 -16.87
C ILE A 90 -0.70 -22.13 -15.74
N PHE A 91 0.08 -22.33 -14.68
CA PHE A 91 0.22 -21.34 -13.62
C PHE A 91 1.00 -20.11 -14.10
N LEU A 92 2.09 -20.29 -14.86
CA LEU A 92 2.84 -19.16 -15.42
C LEU A 92 1.96 -18.30 -16.34
N GLU A 93 1.10 -18.90 -17.15
CA GLU A 93 0.14 -18.18 -17.99
C GLU A 93 -0.94 -17.47 -17.17
N ILE A 94 -1.53 -18.13 -16.17
CA ILE A 94 -2.45 -17.46 -15.22
C ILE A 94 -1.77 -16.26 -14.53
N PHE A 95 -0.46 -16.33 -14.29
CA PHE A 95 0.31 -15.25 -13.68
C PHE A 95 0.59 -14.08 -14.64
N THR A 96 0.60 -14.27 -15.97
CA THR A 96 0.79 -13.17 -16.92
C THR A 96 -0.38 -12.18 -16.90
N HIS A 97 -1.59 -12.62 -16.50
CA HIS A 97 -2.80 -11.80 -16.39
C HIS A 97 -2.91 -10.96 -15.09
N LEU A 98 -1.96 -11.08 -14.15
CA LEU A 98 -2.00 -10.33 -12.89
C LEU A 98 -1.49 -8.89 -13.06
N ASP A 99 -1.77 -8.01 -12.09
CA ASP A 99 -1.01 -6.76 -11.94
C ASP A 99 0.34 -7.03 -11.20
N PRO A 100 1.38 -6.19 -11.36
CA PRO A 100 2.69 -6.48 -10.77
C PRO A 100 2.68 -6.45 -9.23
N GLY A 101 1.71 -5.76 -8.62
CA GLY A 101 1.46 -5.76 -7.19
C GLY A 101 0.77 -7.02 -6.69
N ASP A 102 -0.11 -7.63 -7.49
CA ASP A 102 -0.70 -8.96 -7.24
C ASP A 102 0.36 -10.06 -7.43
N LEU A 103 1.16 -10.01 -8.50
CA LEU A 103 2.27 -10.95 -8.70
C LEU A 103 3.32 -10.84 -7.57
N LEU A 104 3.62 -9.63 -7.10
CA LEU A 104 4.49 -9.41 -5.92
C LEU A 104 3.87 -9.91 -4.61
N ARG A 105 2.53 -9.87 -4.46
CA ARG A 105 1.84 -10.45 -3.31
C ARG A 105 1.87 -11.98 -3.37
N LEU A 106 1.62 -12.57 -4.54
CA LEU A 106 1.73 -14.01 -4.79
C LEU A 106 3.15 -14.54 -4.53
N ALA A 107 4.18 -13.86 -5.02
CA ALA A 107 5.60 -14.17 -4.76
C ALA A 107 6.04 -13.95 -3.29
N ARG A 108 5.10 -13.67 -2.37
CA ARG A 108 5.29 -13.58 -0.92
C ARG A 108 4.44 -14.60 -0.14
N THR A 109 3.59 -15.41 -0.77
CA THR A 109 2.72 -16.39 -0.07
C THR A 109 3.41 -17.73 0.23
N SER A 110 4.40 -18.14 -0.58
CA SER A 110 5.17 -19.39 -0.36
C SER A 110 6.65 -19.20 -0.74
N LYS A 111 7.52 -20.10 -0.28
CA LYS A 111 8.96 -20.06 -0.61
C LYS A 111 9.22 -20.49 -2.05
N GLU A 112 8.40 -21.41 -2.55
CA GLU A 112 8.46 -22.03 -3.86
C GLU A 112 8.06 -21.00 -4.93
N LEU A 113 6.89 -20.36 -4.76
CA LEU A 113 6.44 -19.23 -5.59
C LEU A 113 7.43 -18.07 -5.53
N ARG A 114 8.02 -17.79 -4.37
CA ARG A 114 9.07 -16.77 -4.24
C ARG A 114 10.31 -17.12 -5.06
N ASN A 115 10.83 -18.33 -4.93
CA ASN A 115 12.06 -18.76 -5.61
C ASN A 115 11.87 -18.80 -7.13
N MET A 116 10.71 -19.26 -7.59
CA MET A 116 10.34 -19.25 -9.00
C MET A 116 10.21 -17.82 -9.54
N LEU A 117 9.28 -17.04 -8.99
CA LEU A 117 8.94 -15.72 -9.53
C LEU A 117 10.03 -14.67 -9.35
N MET A 118 10.90 -14.78 -8.34
CA MET A 118 12.03 -13.85 -8.17
C MET A 118 13.28 -14.26 -9.00
N SER A 119 13.20 -15.32 -9.80
CA SER A 119 14.28 -15.77 -10.68
C SER A 119 14.27 -15.04 -12.04
N LYS A 120 15.40 -15.10 -12.76
CA LYS A 120 15.48 -14.51 -14.10
C LYS A 120 14.60 -15.22 -15.15
N SER A 121 14.25 -16.50 -14.98
CA SER A 121 13.40 -17.19 -15.96
C SER A 121 11.96 -16.66 -15.97
N SER A 122 11.49 -16.02 -14.89
CA SER A 122 10.18 -15.36 -14.83
C SER A 122 10.15 -13.93 -15.36
N GLU A 123 11.24 -13.39 -15.92
CA GLU A 123 11.32 -12.00 -16.40
C GLU A 123 10.23 -11.65 -17.43
N SER A 124 9.88 -12.59 -18.31
CA SER A 124 8.79 -12.48 -19.28
C SER A 124 7.41 -12.31 -18.62
N ILE A 125 7.14 -13.07 -17.55
CA ILE A 125 5.89 -13.00 -16.78
C ILE A 125 5.75 -11.63 -16.13
N TRP A 126 6.82 -11.13 -15.49
CA TRP A 126 6.79 -9.79 -14.91
C TRP A 126 6.57 -8.70 -15.97
N ARG A 127 7.24 -8.81 -17.13
CA ARG A 127 7.07 -7.90 -18.26
C ARG A 127 5.62 -7.87 -18.75
N ALA A 128 4.97 -9.04 -18.85
CA ALA A 128 3.55 -9.18 -19.19
C ALA A 128 2.63 -8.54 -18.12
N THR A 129 2.86 -8.81 -16.83
CA THR A 129 2.08 -8.15 -15.76
C THR A 129 2.26 -6.63 -15.75
N ARG A 130 3.43 -6.12 -16.14
CA ARG A 130 3.67 -4.67 -16.25
C ARG A 130 2.87 -4.06 -17.40
N SER A 131 2.70 -4.74 -18.54
CA SER A 131 1.83 -4.27 -19.63
C SER A 131 0.33 -4.26 -19.28
N ASN A 132 -0.11 -5.01 -18.26
CA ASN A 132 -1.52 -5.00 -17.82
C ASN A 132 -1.95 -3.71 -17.09
N VAL A 133 -1.03 -2.79 -16.80
CA VAL A 133 -1.32 -1.56 -16.06
C VAL A 133 -0.94 -0.33 -16.88
N GLU A 134 -1.96 0.33 -17.42
CA GLU A 134 -1.82 1.51 -18.26
C GLU A 134 -1.02 2.64 -17.60
N GLY A 135 -0.22 3.33 -18.40
CA GLY A 135 0.52 4.54 -18.01
C GLY A 135 1.67 4.32 -17.03
N ILE A 136 2.00 3.08 -16.66
CA ILE A 136 3.21 2.79 -15.88
C ILE A 136 4.43 3.42 -16.58
N PRO A 137 5.29 4.18 -15.86
CA PRO A 137 6.53 4.69 -16.42
C PRO A 137 7.44 3.53 -16.89
N PRO A 138 8.35 3.75 -17.86
CA PRO A 138 9.23 2.69 -18.35
C PRO A 138 10.04 2.08 -17.19
N LEU A 139 10.31 0.77 -17.26
CA LEU A 139 11.30 0.13 -16.39
C LEU A 139 12.65 0.84 -16.62
N PRO A 140 13.30 1.39 -15.58
CA PRO A 140 14.59 2.02 -15.74
C PRO A 140 15.73 1.01 -15.61
N ASP A 141 16.84 1.25 -16.31
CA ASP A 141 17.99 0.32 -16.44
C ASP A 141 18.62 -0.10 -15.10
N ASP A 142 18.38 0.65 -14.02
CA ASP A 142 18.90 0.39 -12.68
C ASP A 142 18.04 -0.58 -11.84
N LEU A 143 16.89 -1.04 -12.35
CA LEU A 143 15.97 -1.93 -11.64
C LEU A 143 15.59 -3.18 -12.47
N SER A 144 15.50 -4.33 -11.79
CA SER A 144 14.76 -5.49 -12.32
C SER A 144 13.25 -5.34 -12.12
N GLU A 145 12.43 -5.99 -12.95
CA GLU A 145 10.96 -5.92 -12.87
C GLU A 145 10.39 -6.18 -11.46
N PRO A 146 10.85 -7.18 -10.66
CA PRO A 146 10.34 -7.39 -9.30
C PRO A 146 10.70 -6.25 -8.33
N GLN A 147 11.86 -5.59 -8.52
CA GLN A 147 12.24 -4.40 -7.74
C GLN A 147 11.37 -3.20 -8.14
N TYR A 148 11.09 -3.04 -9.43
CA TYR A 148 10.24 -1.96 -9.91
C TYR A 148 8.77 -2.15 -9.46
N ALA A 149 8.25 -3.37 -9.53
CA ALA A 149 6.97 -3.74 -8.93
C ALA A 149 6.93 -3.48 -7.41
N HIS A 150 8.03 -3.72 -6.68
CA HIS A 150 8.14 -3.32 -5.27
C HIS A 150 8.01 -1.80 -5.13
N LEU A 151 8.82 -1.03 -5.88
CA LEU A 151 8.85 0.43 -5.80
C LEU A 151 7.47 1.04 -6.07
N LEU A 152 6.77 0.55 -7.10
CA LEU A 152 5.41 0.97 -7.43
C LEU A 152 4.39 0.55 -6.35
N PHE A 153 4.22 -0.76 -6.10
CA PHE A 153 3.01 -1.32 -5.47
C PHE A 153 3.16 -1.78 -4.02
N SER A 154 4.38 -1.92 -3.49
CA SER A 154 4.59 -2.36 -2.11
C SER A 154 4.10 -1.31 -1.09
N GLN A 155 3.77 -1.73 0.13
CA GLN A 155 3.43 -0.85 1.25
C GLN A 155 4.43 -0.95 2.40
N TYR A 156 5.61 -1.50 2.15
CA TYR A 156 6.64 -1.74 3.17
C TYR A 156 7.85 -0.82 2.99
N CYS A 157 8.56 -0.55 4.09
CA CYS A 157 9.85 0.13 4.11
C CYS A 157 10.97 -0.85 3.74
N ASP A 158 11.84 -0.52 2.79
CA ASP A 158 12.92 -1.40 2.33
C ASP A 158 13.92 -1.75 3.45
N LEU A 159 14.18 -0.80 4.36
CA LEU A 159 15.13 -0.95 5.46
C LEU A 159 14.55 -1.78 6.62
N CYS A 160 13.44 -1.32 7.21
CA CYS A 160 12.89 -1.92 8.44
C CYS A 160 11.72 -2.89 8.21
N LEU A 161 11.31 -3.14 6.95
CA LEU A 161 10.26 -4.06 6.50
C LEU A 161 8.86 -3.84 7.12
N LYS A 162 8.67 -2.76 7.88
CA LYS A 162 7.38 -2.38 8.47
C LYS A 162 6.51 -1.64 7.45
N GLY A 163 5.20 -1.76 7.60
CA GLY A 163 4.23 -1.04 6.77
C GLY A 163 4.44 0.47 6.84
N THR A 164 4.35 1.16 5.70
CA THR A 164 4.56 2.60 5.60
C THR A 164 3.52 3.27 4.68
N PRO A 165 2.89 4.39 5.12
CA PRO A 165 2.02 5.19 4.26
C PRO A 165 2.81 6.16 3.36
N ALA A 166 4.15 6.09 3.36
CA ALA A 166 4.97 6.95 2.53
C ALA A 166 4.86 6.58 1.04
N SER A 167 4.74 7.60 0.19
CA SER A 167 4.98 7.48 -1.25
C SER A 167 6.44 7.12 -1.52
N PRO A 168 6.75 6.48 -2.66
CA PRO A 168 8.13 6.18 -3.03
C PRO A 168 9.02 7.41 -3.14
N PHE A 169 10.28 7.23 -2.74
CA PHE A 169 11.37 8.15 -3.02
C PHE A 169 11.94 7.81 -4.40
N TRP A 170 11.26 8.29 -5.45
CA TRP A 170 11.56 7.95 -6.85
C TRP A 170 13.01 8.24 -7.27
N ASP A 171 13.63 9.28 -6.69
CA ASP A 171 15.04 9.64 -6.87
C ASP A 171 16.02 8.65 -6.23
N LEU A 172 15.60 7.97 -5.15
CA LEU A 172 16.41 7.01 -4.38
C LEU A 172 16.09 5.55 -4.74
N ARG A 173 15.15 5.33 -5.67
CA ARG A 173 14.54 4.02 -5.98
C ARG A 173 14.00 3.25 -4.77
N ALA A 174 13.62 3.95 -3.70
CA ALA A 174 13.35 3.35 -2.39
C ALA A 174 11.96 3.70 -1.85
N ARG A 175 11.36 2.78 -1.08
CA ARG A 175 10.25 3.04 -0.16
C ARG A 175 10.80 3.04 1.26
N CYS A 176 10.72 4.19 1.94
CA CYS A 176 11.26 4.31 3.29
C CYS A 176 10.23 4.97 4.23
N CYS A 177 10.21 4.58 5.50
CA CYS A 177 9.35 5.23 6.48
C CYS A 177 10.06 6.46 7.11
N GLY A 178 9.28 7.39 7.68
CA GLY A 178 9.81 8.62 8.28
C GLY A 178 10.86 8.42 9.40
N ARG A 179 10.95 7.23 10.00
CA ARG A 179 12.01 6.87 10.97
C ARG A 179 13.33 6.47 10.30
N CYS A 180 13.27 5.86 9.12
CA CYS A 180 14.45 5.27 8.45
C CYS A 180 14.95 6.13 7.28
N ILE A 181 14.18 7.12 6.80
CA ILE A 181 14.65 8.08 5.79
C ILE A 181 15.89 8.92 6.24
N PRO A 182 16.19 9.14 7.54
CA PRO A 182 17.47 9.71 7.96
C PRO A 182 18.69 8.81 7.69
N GLU A 183 18.50 7.47 7.64
CA GLU A 183 19.56 6.50 7.33
C GLU A 183 20.02 6.61 5.86
N LEU A 184 19.13 7.10 4.98
CA LEU A 184 19.40 7.38 3.55
C LEU A 184 19.85 8.83 3.28
N ARG A 185 20.19 9.61 4.32
CA ARG A 185 20.52 11.03 4.22
C ARG A 185 22.00 11.29 4.50
N THR A 186 22.80 11.38 3.45
CA THR A 186 24.18 11.90 3.54
C THR A 186 24.17 13.43 3.42
N THR A 187 24.52 14.14 4.51
CA THR A 187 24.61 15.61 4.50
C THR A 187 25.80 16.11 3.69
N ASN A 188 25.74 17.35 3.21
CA ASN A 188 26.81 17.97 2.42
C ASN A 188 28.17 17.91 3.16
N ASN A 189 28.18 18.11 4.48
CA ASN A 189 29.39 18.03 5.30
C ASN A 189 29.92 16.60 5.42
N GLN A 190 29.06 15.57 5.43
CA GLN A 190 29.50 14.17 5.39
C GLN A 190 30.06 13.79 4.01
N VAL A 191 29.47 14.27 2.91
CA VAL A 191 30.01 14.04 1.55
C VAL A 191 31.38 14.69 1.39
N LEU A 192 31.54 15.95 1.80
CA LEU A 192 32.79 16.68 1.61
C LEU A 192 33.86 16.29 2.64
N ASN A 193 33.53 16.34 3.94
CA ASN A 193 34.54 16.25 5.01
C ASN A 193 34.76 14.80 5.49
N SER A 194 33.77 13.91 5.36
CA SER A 194 33.85 12.53 5.89
C SER A 194 34.04 11.45 4.82
N LEU A 195 33.90 11.80 3.53
CA LEU A 195 34.13 10.89 2.40
C LEU A 195 35.22 11.39 1.44
N ASN A 196 35.83 12.55 1.69
CA ASN A 196 36.92 13.17 0.92
C ASN A 196 36.69 13.13 -0.60
N VAL A 197 35.53 13.64 -1.02
CA VAL A 197 35.04 13.54 -2.39
C VAL A 197 35.49 14.73 -3.24
N ASP A 198 35.92 14.49 -4.48
CA ASP A 198 36.36 15.55 -5.41
C ASP A 198 35.27 16.63 -5.59
N PRO A 199 35.59 17.93 -5.48
CA PRO A 199 34.61 19.02 -5.62
C PRO A 199 33.79 19.00 -6.92
N ARG A 200 34.31 18.45 -8.02
CA ARG A 200 33.59 18.29 -9.30
C ARG A 200 32.45 17.28 -9.21
N LEU A 201 32.51 16.33 -8.28
CA LEU A 201 31.41 15.41 -7.98
C LEU A 201 30.30 16.07 -7.14
N LYS A 202 30.50 17.26 -6.57
CA LYS A 202 29.54 17.94 -5.70
C LYS A 202 28.20 18.29 -6.40
N PRO A 203 28.14 18.86 -7.62
CA PRO A 203 26.86 19.14 -8.30
C PRO A 203 26.12 17.87 -8.72
N LEU A 204 26.86 16.75 -8.85
CA LEU A 204 26.31 15.43 -9.12
C LEU A 204 25.72 14.83 -7.83
N LEU A 205 26.52 14.75 -6.76
CA LEU A 205 26.19 14.08 -5.49
C LEU A 205 25.30 14.88 -4.53
N LEU A 206 25.03 16.16 -4.79
CA LEU A 206 24.15 16.98 -3.95
C LEU A 206 22.92 17.44 -4.73
N ARG A 207 21.73 17.03 -4.28
CA ARG A 207 20.46 17.62 -4.74
C ARG A 207 19.65 18.08 -3.52
N PHE A 208 19.50 19.40 -3.44
CA PHE A 208 18.87 20.13 -2.34
C PHE A 208 17.39 19.76 -2.15
N MET A 209 17.12 18.89 -1.18
CA MET A 209 15.78 18.48 -0.76
C MET A 209 15.74 18.40 0.77
N TYR A 210 14.72 18.99 1.39
CA TYR A 210 14.48 18.84 2.84
C TYR A 210 13.03 18.48 3.17
N PHE A 211 12.83 18.03 4.41
CA PHE A 211 11.60 17.41 4.89
C PHE A 211 10.71 18.43 5.61
N LYS A 212 9.46 18.61 5.17
CA LYS A 212 8.41 19.32 5.94
C LYS A 212 7.16 18.45 6.00
N GLY A 213 7.16 17.49 6.93
CA GLY A 213 6.23 16.35 6.88
C GLY A 213 6.51 15.46 5.67
N ASN A 214 5.50 14.68 5.25
CA ASN A 214 5.63 13.69 4.16
C ASN A 214 5.77 14.29 2.74
N VAL A 215 6.20 15.55 2.60
CA VAL A 215 6.28 16.28 1.33
C VAL A 215 7.64 16.98 1.20
N PHE A 216 8.26 16.85 0.02
CA PHE A 216 9.52 17.50 -0.31
C PHE A 216 9.37 18.99 -0.58
N ARG A 217 10.38 19.77 -0.16
CA ARG A 217 10.65 21.12 -0.68
C ARG A 217 12.15 21.29 -0.93
N THR A 218 12.51 22.23 -1.80
CA THR A 218 13.90 22.60 -2.10
C THR A 218 14.55 23.24 -0.87
N GLY A 219 15.73 22.76 -0.44
CA GLY A 219 16.41 23.29 0.73
C GLY A 219 17.68 22.51 1.12
N PRO A 220 18.36 22.89 2.21
CA PRO A 220 19.81 22.71 2.37
C PRO A 220 20.33 21.27 2.59
N ALA A 221 19.45 20.29 2.80
CA ALA A 221 19.86 18.88 2.95
C ALA A 221 20.01 18.19 1.58
N SER A 222 20.85 17.17 1.53
CA SER A 222 20.97 16.25 0.40
C SER A 222 20.54 14.84 0.84
N TYR A 223 19.87 14.12 -0.06
CA TYR A 223 19.54 12.71 0.11
C TYR A 223 20.18 11.92 -1.04
N HIS A 224 21.32 11.31 -0.75
CA HIS A 224 21.99 10.30 -1.58
C HIS A 224 22.55 9.24 -0.63
N THR A 225 22.55 7.98 -1.04
CA THR A 225 23.13 6.89 -0.24
C THR A 225 24.65 7.02 -0.21
N SER A 226 25.29 6.90 0.95
CA SER A 226 26.76 7.02 1.11
C SER A 226 27.55 6.07 0.20
N SER A 227 26.96 4.93 -0.17
CA SER A 227 27.53 3.98 -1.14
C SER A 227 27.64 4.55 -2.56
N VAL A 228 26.71 5.41 -3.00
CA VAL A 228 26.78 6.09 -4.31
C VAL A 228 27.87 7.15 -4.31
N ALA A 229 28.03 7.90 -3.20
CA ALA A 229 29.12 8.85 -3.03
C ALA A 229 30.49 8.17 -3.07
N ARG A 230 30.67 7.08 -2.32
CA ARG A 230 31.90 6.26 -2.37
C ARG A 230 32.13 5.67 -3.76
N LYS A 231 31.11 5.05 -4.36
CA LYS A 231 31.20 4.48 -5.72
C LYS A 231 31.73 5.51 -6.73
N TYR A 232 31.12 6.69 -6.77
CA TYR A 232 31.52 7.75 -7.69
C TYR A 232 32.90 8.31 -7.38
N GLN A 233 33.31 8.43 -6.10
CA GLN A 233 34.68 8.80 -5.77
C GLN A 233 35.69 7.74 -6.23
N THR A 234 35.40 6.43 -6.08
CA THR A 234 36.28 5.34 -6.51
C THR A 234 36.37 5.22 -8.03
N GLU A 235 35.24 5.29 -8.74
CA GLU A 235 35.22 5.28 -10.22
C GLU A 235 35.96 6.50 -10.79
N PHE A 236 35.78 7.67 -10.19
CA PHE A 236 36.41 8.91 -10.65
C PHE A 236 37.92 8.97 -10.36
N ALA A 237 38.35 8.55 -9.17
CA ALA A 237 39.77 8.55 -8.78
C ALA A 237 40.62 7.49 -9.50
N ALA A 238 39.99 6.56 -10.23
CA ALA A 238 40.68 5.61 -11.10
C ALA A 238 41.08 6.23 -12.46
N LEU A 239 40.42 7.30 -12.90
CA LEU A 239 40.63 7.95 -14.20
C LEU A 239 41.90 8.81 -14.18
N GLN A 240 42.79 8.59 -15.14
CA GLN A 240 44.11 9.23 -15.17
C GLN A 240 44.14 10.50 -16.03
N GLY A 241 43.34 10.52 -17.10
CA GLY A 241 43.23 11.67 -18.01
C GLY A 241 42.18 12.70 -17.56
N HIS A 242 42.48 13.99 -17.78
CA HIS A 242 41.51 15.07 -17.62
C HIS A 242 40.25 14.84 -18.48
N ASP A 243 40.44 14.43 -19.73
CA ASP A 243 39.34 14.28 -20.69
C ASP A 243 38.52 13.01 -20.42
N GLU A 244 39.15 11.97 -19.84
CA GLU A 244 38.45 10.80 -19.29
C GLU A 244 37.55 11.21 -18.11
N GLN A 245 38.09 12.03 -17.20
CA GLN A 245 37.35 12.56 -16.05
C GLN A 245 36.16 13.41 -16.51
N GLU A 246 36.32 14.31 -17.48
CA GLU A 246 35.22 15.14 -17.98
C GLU A 246 34.17 14.34 -18.75
N ALA A 247 34.59 13.39 -19.61
CA ALA A 247 33.66 12.49 -20.30
C ALA A 247 32.82 11.67 -19.31
N TRP A 248 33.43 11.17 -18.24
CA TRP A 248 32.74 10.46 -17.16
C TRP A 248 31.81 11.38 -16.37
N LEU A 249 32.21 12.63 -16.08
CA LEU A 249 31.35 13.62 -15.39
C LEU A 249 30.08 13.90 -16.21
N GLN A 250 30.20 14.08 -17.53
CA GLN A 250 29.04 14.24 -18.42
C GLN A 250 28.20 12.94 -18.50
N GLN A 251 28.82 11.76 -18.50
CA GLN A 251 28.09 10.48 -18.44
C GLN A 251 27.22 10.38 -17.17
N ILE A 252 27.78 10.67 -15.99
CA ILE A 252 27.04 10.61 -14.72
C ILE A 252 25.99 11.71 -14.60
N LYS A 253 26.23 12.88 -15.19
CA LYS A 253 25.22 13.94 -15.35
C LYS A 253 24.03 13.46 -16.19
N ASN A 254 24.28 12.87 -17.35
CA ASN A 254 23.24 12.34 -18.25
C ASN A 254 22.44 11.19 -17.60
N VAL A 255 23.10 10.31 -16.82
CA VAL A 255 22.41 9.28 -16.02
C VAL A 255 21.48 9.90 -14.97
N ARG A 256 21.89 10.99 -14.32
CA ARG A 256 21.01 11.72 -13.39
C ARG A 256 19.86 12.46 -14.06
N GLU A 257 20.07 13.00 -15.25
CA GLU A 257 19.02 13.67 -16.02
C GLU A 257 17.89 12.68 -16.35
N LYS A 258 18.23 11.51 -16.92
CA LYS A 258 17.28 10.41 -17.15
C LYS A 258 16.56 9.95 -15.87
N ALA A 259 17.26 9.88 -14.74
CA ALA A 259 16.65 9.55 -13.45
C ALA A 259 15.65 10.62 -12.97
N LEU A 260 15.88 11.90 -13.26
CA LEU A 260 14.98 13.01 -12.94
C LEU A 260 13.76 13.06 -13.87
N GLU A 261 13.92 12.78 -15.16
CA GLU A 261 12.82 12.60 -16.11
C GLU A 261 11.92 11.43 -15.66
N HIS A 262 12.52 10.29 -15.35
CA HIS A 262 11.82 9.11 -14.83
C HIS A 262 11.09 9.41 -13.51
N ARG A 263 11.72 10.14 -12.59
CA ARG A 263 11.08 10.65 -11.36
C ARG A 263 9.85 11.49 -11.68
N GLN A 264 9.88 12.38 -12.69
CA GLN A 264 8.70 13.15 -13.11
C GLN A 264 7.58 12.25 -13.65
N LEU A 265 7.90 11.25 -14.48
CA LEU A 265 6.91 10.27 -14.98
C LEU A 265 6.26 9.49 -13.82
N CYS A 266 7.06 9.02 -12.86
CA CYS A 266 6.55 8.34 -11.67
C CYS A 266 5.62 9.23 -10.81
N TYR A 267 5.94 10.51 -10.62
CA TYR A 267 5.03 11.45 -9.94
C TYR A 267 3.74 11.68 -10.74
N LYS A 268 3.81 11.85 -12.08
CA LYS A 268 2.63 11.99 -12.96
C LYS A 268 1.71 10.77 -12.86
N TRP A 269 2.26 9.56 -12.98
CA TRP A 269 1.51 8.30 -12.87
C TRP A 269 0.88 8.12 -11.48
N ALA A 270 1.65 8.31 -10.41
CA ALA A 270 1.16 8.13 -9.04
C ALA A 270 0.03 9.13 -8.70
N ASN A 271 0.16 10.39 -9.15
CA ASN A 271 -0.88 11.40 -8.99
C ASN A 271 -2.13 11.06 -9.82
N SER A 272 -1.98 10.53 -11.04
CA SER A 272 -3.10 10.05 -11.85
C SER A 272 -3.85 8.90 -11.17
N ARG A 273 -3.14 7.85 -10.72
CA ARG A 273 -3.73 6.71 -9.98
C ARG A 273 -4.43 7.13 -8.69
N TYR A 274 -3.89 8.12 -7.97
CA TYR A 274 -4.55 8.73 -6.82
C TYR A 274 -5.82 9.48 -7.22
N SER A 275 -5.73 10.34 -8.25
CA SER A 275 -6.84 11.14 -8.78
C SER A 275 -8.03 10.26 -9.18
N VAL A 276 -7.79 9.22 -10.00
CA VAL A 276 -8.81 8.24 -10.42
C VAL A 276 -9.54 7.67 -9.21
N ARG A 277 -8.82 7.11 -8.23
CA ARG A 277 -9.41 6.53 -7.02
C ARG A 277 -10.18 7.56 -6.17
N THR A 278 -9.71 8.81 -6.10
CA THR A 278 -10.46 9.87 -5.40
C THR A 278 -11.72 10.29 -6.16
N ASN A 279 -11.70 10.25 -7.49
CA ASN A 279 -12.84 10.58 -8.34
C ASN A 279 -13.89 9.47 -8.31
N GLU A 280 -13.49 8.18 -8.35
CA GLU A 280 -14.37 7.03 -8.09
C GLU A 280 -15.10 7.17 -6.75
N LEU A 281 -14.34 7.41 -5.66
CA LEU A 281 -14.91 7.58 -4.33
C LEU A 281 -15.77 8.84 -4.21
N LYS A 282 -15.47 9.91 -4.97
CA LYS A 282 -16.31 11.11 -5.07
C LYS A 282 -17.61 10.82 -5.83
N ALA A 283 -17.55 10.08 -6.94
CA ALA A 283 -18.73 9.68 -7.70
C ALA A 283 -19.67 8.80 -6.86
N ILE A 284 -19.13 7.80 -6.13
CA ILE A 284 -19.93 6.95 -5.23
C ILE A 284 -20.58 7.77 -4.11
N ARG A 285 -19.87 8.76 -3.53
CA ARG A 285 -20.44 9.69 -2.52
C ARG A 285 -21.51 10.61 -3.11
N ASN A 286 -21.29 11.14 -4.32
CA ASN A 286 -22.23 12.01 -5.00
C ASN A 286 -23.51 11.25 -5.35
N GLN A 287 -23.41 10.02 -5.89
CA GLN A 287 -24.55 9.16 -6.14
C GLN A 287 -25.29 8.85 -4.84
N ARG A 288 -24.57 8.43 -3.78
CA ARG A 288 -25.16 8.21 -2.46
C ARG A 288 -25.87 9.46 -1.91
N LYS A 289 -25.37 10.67 -2.18
CA LYS A 289 -26.04 11.93 -1.80
C LYS A 289 -27.36 12.11 -2.56
N ALA A 290 -27.39 11.85 -3.87
CA ALA A 290 -28.62 11.84 -4.67
C ALA A 290 -29.61 10.79 -4.13
N ASP A 291 -29.18 9.52 -4.02
CA ASP A 291 -29.97 8.41 -3.46
C ASP A 291 -30.61 8.74 -2.09
N ILE A 292 -29.97 9.62 -1.30
CA ILE A 292 -30.46 10.09 0.01
C ILE A 292 -31.43 11.27 -0.15
N LEU A 293 -31.17 12.25 -1.03
CA LEU A 293 -32.06 13.40 -1.24
C LEU A 293 -33.39 12.95 -1.85
N ASP A 294 -33.35 12.06 -2.83
CA ASP A 294 -34.54 11.50 -3.49
C ASP A 294 -35.42 10.74 -2.47
N ARG A 295 -34.79 10.02 -1.54
CA ARG A 295 -35.50 9.36 -0.42
C ARG A 295 -35.89 10.30 0.72
N LEU A 296 -35.32 11.49 0.85
CA LEU A 296 -35.80 12.50 1.79
C LEU A 296 -37.01 13.25 1.23
N GLU A 297 -37.15 13.33 -0.09
CA GLU A 297 -38.32 13.85 -0.80
C GLU A 297 -39.59 13.04 -0.46
N GLU A 298 -39.49 11.70 -0.40
CA GLU A 298 -40.55 10.79 0.07
C GLU A 298 -41.13 11.15 1.46
N PHE A 299 -40.36 11.85 2.30
CA PHE A 299 -40.75 12.27 3.65
C PHE A 299 -40.87 13.80 3.80
N GLY A 300 -40.82 14.58 2.71
CA GLY A 300 -40.93 16.05 2.73
C GLY A 300 -39.69 16.79 3.25
N TRP A 301 -38.52 16.14 3.28
CA TRP A 301 -37.28 16.68 3.89
C TRP A 301 -36.19 17.10 2.88
N ARG A 302 -36.42 16.98 1.57
CA ARG A 302 -35.45 17.42 0.52
C ARG A 302 -35.06 18.88 0.71
N GLU A 303 -36.03 19.77 0.86
CA GLU A 303 -35.80 21.22 0.89
C GLU A 303 -34.90 21.64 2.06
N GLU A 304 -35.15 21.15 3.28
CA GLU A 304 -34.27 21.41 4.44
C GLU A 304 -32.85 20.87 4.19
N ALA A 305 -32.70 19.72 3.51
CA ALA A 305 -31.39 19.19 3.17
C ALA A 305 -30.65 20.07 2.16
N GLU A 306 -31.36 20.62 1.17
CA GLU A 306 -30.80 21.55 0.17
C GLU A 306 -30.47 22.93 0.78
N LEU A 307 -31.26 23.40 1.73
CA LEU A 307 -30.96 24.58 2.56
C LEU A 307 -29.73 24.36 3.46
N MET A 308 -29.54 23.15 4.00
CA MET A 308 -28.30 22.78 4.69
C MET A 308 -27.09 22.72 3.75
N ILE A 309 -27.25 22.19 2.53
CA ILE A 309 -26.17 22.08 1.52
C ILE A 309 -25.64 23.47 1.13
N ASN A 310 -26.54 24.45 0.97
CA ASN A 310 -26.22 25.79 0.46
C ASN A 310 -25.86 26.82 1.55
N ARG A 311 -25.62 26.40 2.80
CA ARG A 311 -25.50 27.28 3.97
C ARG A 311 -24.18 28.08 4.02
N ARG A 312 -24.10 29.20 3.29
CA ARG A 312 -23.04 30.24 3.35
C ARG A 312 -21.60 29.65 3.35
N GLY A 313 -21.27 28.84 2.36
CA GLY A 313 -19.94 28.21 2.22
C GLY A 313 -19.70 27.01 3.15
N THR A 314 -20.66 26.67 4.02
CA THR A 314 -20.70 25.39 4.72
C THR A 314 -21.71 24.47 4.06
N ASP A 315 -21.32 23.22 3.82
CA ASP A 315 -22.21 22.11 3.45
C ASP A 315 -22.08 21.05 4.57
N PRO A 316 -22.86 21.15 5.67
CA PRO A 316 -22.80 20.19 6.76
C PRO A 316 -23.44 18.85 6.37
N PHE A 317 -24.41 18.88 5.45
CA PHE A 317 -25.15 17.70 4.99
C PHE A 317 -24.26 16.71 4.24
N SER A 318 -23.55 17.15 3.19
CA SER A 318 -22.61 16.29 2.45
C SER A 318 -21.38 15.91 3.27
N LYS A 319 -21.07 16.67 4.33
CA LYS A 319 -20.00 16.32 5.29
C LYS A 319 -20.46 15.31 6.35
N HIS A 320 -21.77 15.09 6.52
CA HIS A 320 -22.29 14.23 7.59
C HIS A 320 -21.87 12.76 7.40
N LYS A 321 -21.52 12.08 8.52
CA LYS A 321 -20.96 10.71 8.55
C LYS A 321 -21.80 9.65 7.85
N LEU A 322 -23.11 9.86 7.72
CA LEU A 322 -24.06 8.93 7.07
C LEU A 322 -24.16 9.16 5.56
N VAL A 323 -23.95 10.40 5.11
CA VAL A 323 -24.00 10.83 3.71
C VAL A 323 -22.63 10.63 3.05
N ASN A 324 -21.54 10.99 3.73
CA ASN A 324 -20.17 10.99 3.21
C ASN A 324 -19.50 9.59 3.17
N GLN A 325 -20.22 8.56 2.70
CA GLN A 325 -19.71 7.18 2.64
C GLN A 325 -19.46 6.73 1.21
N GLY A 326 -18.29 6.12 0.96
CA GLY A 326 -17.96 5.44 -0.30
C GLY A 326 -18.64 4.08 -0.43
N LYS A 327 -19.97 4.02 -0.25
CA LYS A 327 -20.80 2.80 -0.34
C LYS A 327 -22.18 3.16 -0.90
N LYS A 328 -22.67 2.39 -1.90
CA LYS A 328 -24.03 2.56 -2.45
C LYS A 328 -25.10 2.52 -1.33
N LEU A 329 -26.18 3.28 -1.47
CA LEU A 329 -27.32 3.18 -0.57
C LEU A 329 -28.09 1.86 -0.82
N THR A 330 -28.61 1.27 0.25
CA THR A 330 -29.50 0.10 0.20
C THR A 330 -30.60 0.27 1.23
N ASP A 331 -31.74 -0.38 1.05
CA ASP A 331 -32.95 -0.14 1.86
C ASP A 331 -32.74 -0.48 3.34
N ARG A 332 -31.93 -1.51 3.62
CA ARG A 332 -31.51 -1.84 4.99
C ARG A 332 -30.61 -0.75 5.59
N VAL A 333 -29.70 -0.17 4.81
CA VAL A 333 -28.85 0.94 5.29
C VAL A 333 -29.68 2.20 5.49
N TRP A 334 -30.60 2.50 4.55
CA TRP A 334 -31.53 3.64 4.60
C TRP A 334 -32.41 3.60 5.85
N ASN A 335 -33.11 2.48 6.09
CA ASN A 335 -34.00 2.35 7.25
C ASN A 335 -33.25 2.48 8.59
N ASN A 336 -31.98 2.07 8.65
CA ASN A 336 -31.13 2.24 9.83
C ASN A 336 -30.60 3.67 10.04
N MET A 337 -30.69 4.57 9.05
CA MET A 337 -30.07 5.90 9.09
C MET A 337 -31.04 7.08 8.91
N LYS A 338 -32.26 6.83 8.40
CA LYS A 338 -33.25 7.87 8.09
C LYS A 338 -33.66 8.69 9.33
N THR A 339 -33.79 8.05 10.49
CA THR A 339 -34.15 8.71 11.75
C THR A 339 -33.09 9.71 12.22
N GLU A 340 -31.80 9.35 12.15
CA GLU A 340 -30.71 10.26 12.52
C GLU A 340 -30.59 11.44 11.55
N LEU A 341 -30.83 11.22 10.24
CA LEU A 341 -30.90 12.32 9.25
C LEU A 341 -32.10 13.24 9.50
N VAL A 342 -33.30 12.71 9.71
CA VAL A 342 -34.49 13.52 9.99
C VAL A 342 -34.31 14.30 11.29
N GLN A 343 -33.71 13.72 12.34
CA GLN A 343 -33.39 14.47 13.58
C GLN A 343 -32.42 15.64 13.34
N MET A 344 -31.39 15.44 12.50
CA MET A 344 -30.46 16.50 12.10
C MET A 344 -31.17 17.63 11.34
N LEU A 345 -32.03 17.29 10.39
CA LEU A 345 -32.80 18.23 9.57
C LEU A 345 -33.84 18.98 10.42
N SER A 346 -34.59 18.27 11.26
CA SER A 346 -35.50 18.84 12.27
C SER A 346 -34.81 19.76 13.27
N LYS A 347 -33.51 19.57 13.53
CA LYS A 347 -32.73 20.53 14.33
C LYS A 347 -32.36 21.76 13.49
N SER A 348 -31.85 21.56 12.28
CA SER A 348 -31.52 22.65 11.35
C SER A 348 -32.72 23.61 11.17
N LYS A 349 -33.93 23.08 10.94
CA LYS A 349 -35.13 23.91 10.79
C LYS A 349 -35.44 24.78 12.02
N ARG A 350 -35.38 24.20 13.21
CA ARG A 350 -35.56 24.91 14.49
C ARG A 350 -34.46 25.95 14.73
N ASP A 351 -33.21 25.62 14.46
CA ASP A 351 -32.07 26.53 14.55
C ASP A 351 -32.16 27.72 13.55
N ARG A 352 -33.07 27.66 12.56
CA ARG A 352 -33.39 28.75 11.60
C ARG A 352 -34.60 29.59 11.99
N GLY A 353 -35.34 29.24 13.05
CA GLY A 353 -36.53 29.96 13.52
C GLY A 353 -37.85 29.61 12.82
N GLU A 354 -37.83 28.65 11.89
CA GLU A 354 -39.02 28.16 11.19
C GLU A 354 -39.79 27.14 12.05
N GLN A 355 -40.55 27.62 13.04
CA GLN A 355 -41.59 26.82 13.67
C GLN A 355 -42.94 27.04 12.98
N THR A 356 -43.66 25.93 12.79
CA THR A 356 -45.05 25.83 12.34
C THR A 356 -46.01 26.19 13.47
#